data_AF-A0A7X6CZ11-F1
#
_entry.id   AF-A0A7X6CZ11-F1
#
_cell.length_a   1.000
_cell.length_b   1.000
_cell.length_c   1.000
_cell.angle_alpha   90.00
_cell.angle_beta   90.00
_cell.angle_gamma   90.00
#
_symmetry.space_group_name_H-M   'P 1'
#
loop_
_entity.id
_entity.type
_entity.pdbx_description
1 polymer ?
#
loop_
_entity_poly.entity_id
_entity_poly.type
_entity_poly.pdbx_seq_one_letter_code
_entity_poly.pdbx_strand_id
1 'polypeptide(L)'
;MFFSRLRETAESAIQAGDDGLLLHRQALYLCSYKRTSAAVSWFRRQALHSSRNQLPTPGWNPRWSTARSTAAALTRLGDREPLMEFIDRSVAGNESAERANLNYWAYWFGAIRDAQPGDRFMRREAVGWDPVRLLHGLASGLHQAPAYRELYVHSLWAVLTTNRWLPQAAPALADSLAAHAVQLLDRGGIPRRARRELSAVHYVLGENRA
;
A
#
# COMPACT_ATOMS: atom_id res chain seq x y z
N MET A 1 -25.28 12.62 7.56
CA MET A 1 -25.70 11.21 7.78
C MET A 1 -24.61 10.20 7.42
N PHE A 2 -24.13 10.10 6.17
CA PHE A 2 -23.15 9.07 5.73
C PHE A 2 -21.92 8.91 6.64
N PHE A 3 -21.13 9.96 6.85
CA PHE A 3 -19.93 9.87 7.69
C PHE A 3 -20.21 9.66 9.18
N SER A 4 -21.44 9.91 9.67
CA SER A 4 -21.81 9.53 11.04
C SER A 4 -21.98 8.03 11.13
N ARG A 5 -22.74 7.46 10.18
CA ARG A 5 -22.94 6.01 10.08
C ARG A 5 -21.62 5.26 9.93
N LEU A 6 -20.69 5.75 9.11
CA LEU A 6 -19.36 5.12 8.99
C LEU A 6 -18.59 5.10 10.32
N ARG A 7 -18.72 6.13 11.16
CA ARG A 7 -18.07 6.17 12.48
C ARG A 7 -18.71 5.16 13.43
N GLU A 8 -20.03 5.17 13.52
CA GLU A 8 -20.81 4.20 14.30
C GLU A 8 -20.49 2.77 13.87
N THR A 9 -20.38 2.51 12.56
CA THR A 9 -19.98 1.21 12.02
C THR A 9 -18.55 0.85 12.42
N ALA A 10 -17.59 1.76 12.31
CA ALA A 10 -16.21 1.48 12.73
C ALA A 10 -16.13 1.16 14.23
N GLU A 11 -16.83 1.92 15.07
CA GLU A 11 -16.87 1.74 16.53
C GLU A 11 -17.60 0.45 16.93
N SER A 12 -18.65 0.05 16.22
CA SER A 12 -19.36 -1.21 16.48
C SER A 12 -18.58 -2.42 15.99
N ALA A 13 -17.97 -2.32 14.80
CA ALA A 13 -17.24 -3.43 14.19
C ALA A 13 -16.02 -3.85 15.02
N ILE A 14 -15.30 -2.91 15.66
CA ILE A 14 -14.15 -3.28 16.49
C ILE A 14 -14.55 -4.07 17.75
N GLN A 15 -15.79 -3.90 18.25
CA GLN A 15 -16.30 -4.68 19.40
C GLN A 15 -16.58 -6.14 19.04
N ALA A 16 -16.74 -6.46 17.75
CA ALA A 16 -16.94 -7.83 17.27
C ALA A 16 -15.63 -8.64 17.18
N GLY A 17 -14.51 -8.11 17.66
CA GLY A 17 -13.21 -8.79 17.65
C GLY A 17 -12.67 -8.99 16.24
N ASP A 18 -11.98 -10.12 16.00
CA ASP A 18 -11.28 -10.37 14.75
C ASP A 18 -12.22 -10.45 13.52
N ASP A 19 -13.45 -10.92 13.70
CA ASP A 19 -14.47 -11.01 12.64
C ASP A 19 -14.93 -9.62 12.15
N GLY A 20 -14.84 -8.61 13.03
CA GLY A 20 -15.19 -7.24 12.70
C GLY A 20 -14.06 -6.41 12.08
N LEU A 21 -12.82 -6.91 12.04
CA LEU A 21 -11.64 -6.13 11.62
C LEU A 21 -11.74 -5.62 10.17
N LEU A 22 -12.28 -6.43 9.26
CA LEU A 22 -12.45 -6.04 7.86
C LEU A 22 -13.42 -4.85 7.73
N LEU A 23 -14.59 -4.96 8.35
CA LEU A 23 -15.60 -3.91 8.34
C LEU A 23 -15.08 -2.65 9.04
N HIS A 24 -14.41 -2.82 10.18
CA HIS A 24 -13.79 -1.72 10.92
C HIS A 24 -12.80 -0.94 10.05
N ARG A 25 -11.82 -1.60 9.44
CA ARG A 25 -10.80 -0.90 8.65
C ARG A 25 -11.37 -0.28 7.38
N GLN A 26 -12.38 -0.88 6.75
CA GLN A 26 -13.05 -0.32 5.57
C GLN A 26 -13.84 0.94 5.93
N ALA A 27 -14.63 0.88 7.01
CA ALA A 27 -15.39 2.04 7.51
C ALA A 27 -14.45 3.17 7.94
N LEU A 28 -13.35 2.83 8.64
CA LEU A 28 -12.33 3.78 9.04
C LEU A 28 -11.66 4.41 7.81
N TYR A 29 -11.20 3.62 6.84
CA TYR A 29 -10.62 4.14 5.60
C TYR A 29 -11.56 5.10 4.86
N LEU A 30 -12.86 4.78 4.76
CA LEU A 30 -13.85 5.67 4.14
C LEU A 30 -14.04 6.98 4.94
N CYS A 31 -13.93 6.96 6.26
CA CYS A 31 -13.98 8.18 7.07
C CYS A 31 -12.87 9.18 6.72
N SER A 32 -11.71 8.72 6.22
CA SER A 32 -10.59 9.59 5.85
C SER A 32 -10.87 10.51 4.65
N TYR A 33 -11.99 10.32 3.94
CA TYR A 33 -12.44 11.24 2.89
C TYR A 33 -13.06 12.53 3.46
N LYS A 34 -13.49 12.54 4.74
CA LYS A 34 -14.01 13.75 5.39
C LYS A 34 -12.85 14.56 5.98
N ARG A 35 -12.55 15.71 5.36
CA ARG A 35 -11.39 16.56 5.70
C ARG A 35 -11.68 17.68 6.71
N THR A 36 -12.79 17.64 7.44
CA THR A 36 -13.05 18.65 8.49
C THR A 36 -12.10 18.42 9.67
N SER A 37 -11.66 19.49 10.34
CA SER A 37 -10.75 19.41 11.50
C SER A 37 -11.23 18.41 12.56
N ALA A 38 -12.52 18.47 12.92
CA ALA A 38 -13.14 17.53 13.85
C ALA A 38 -13.10 16.06 13.38
N ALA A 39 -13.21 15.81 12.07
CA ALA A 39 -13.15 14.46 11.50
C ALA A 39 -11.72 13.91 11.51
N VAL A 40 -10.74 14.75 11.17
CA VAL A 40 -9.32 14.39 11.24
C VAL A 40 -8.91 14.08 12.67
N SER A 41 -9.30 14.92 13.63
CA SER A 41 -8.97 14.70 15.05
C SER A 41 -9.62 13.43 15.60
N TRP A 42 -10.86 13.12 15.24
CA TRP A 42 -11.50 11.85 15.59
C TRP A 42 -10.76 10.66 14.97
N PHE A 43 -10.42 10.75 13.68
CA PHE A 43 -9.71 9.68 12.97
C PHE A 43 -8.36 9.37 13.62
N ARG A 44 -7.57 10.40 13.94
CA ARG A 44 -6.26 10.22 14.59
C ARG A 44 -6.40 9.52 15.95
N ARG A 45 -7.42 9.86 16.74
CA ARG A 45 -7.70 9.15 18.01
C ARG A 45 -8.02 7.68 17.79
N GLN A 46 -8.85 7.36 16.79
CA GLN A 46 -9.17 5.97 16.44
C GLN A 46 -7.92 5.21 15.99
N ALA A 47 -7.11 5.81 15.12
CA ALA A 47 -5.86 5.20 14.64
C ALA A 47 -4.86 4.90 15.77
N LEU A 48 -4.71 5.84 16.73
CA LEU A 48 -3.87 5.65 17.92
C LEU A 48 -4.40 4.55 18.84
N HIS A 49 -5.73 4.42 18.97
CA HIS A 49 -6.32 3.35 19.76
C HIS A 49 -6.06 1.98 19.13
N SER A 50 -6.19 1.88 17.80
CA SER A 50 -5.92 0.65 17.06
C SER A 50 -4.43 0.27 17.10
N SER A 51 -3.49 1.23 17.05
CA SER A 51 -2.04 0.94 17.05
C SER A 51 -1.49 0.49 18.41
N ARG A 52 -2.04 0.99 19.54
CA ARG A 52 -1.58 0.61 20.89
C ARG A 52 -1.86 -0.85 21.25
N ASN A 53 -2.79 -1.49 20.56
CA ASN A 53 -3.15 -2.91 20.75
C ASN A 53 -2.46 -3.85 19.74
N GLN A 54 -1.35 -3.41 19.12
CA GLN A 54 -0.67 -4.11 18.01
C GLN A 54 0.84 -4.25 18.29
N LEU A 55 1.24 -5.21 19.13
CA LEU A 55 2.63 -5.68 19.10
C LEU A 55 2.86 -6.46 17.79
N PRO A 56 3.94 -6.20 17.02
CA PRO A 56 4.10 -6.79 15.69
C PRO A 56 4.49 -8.26 15.81
N THR A 57 3.57 -9.16 15.41
CA THR A 57 3.97 -10.51 14.97
C THR A 57 4.58 -10.38 13.57
N PRO A 58 5.74 -11.00 13.29
CA PRO A 58 6.35 -10.94 11.96
C PRO A 58 5.40 -11.45 10.87
N GLY A 59 5.33 -10.71 9.75
CA GLY A 59 4.60 -11.11 8.55
C GLY A 59 3.11 -10.72 8.54
N TRP A 60 2.40 -11.22 7.54
CA TRP A 60 0.99 -10.90 7.35
C TRP A 60 0.09 -11.54 8.43
N ASN A 61 -0.85 -10.75 8.93
CA ASN A 61 -1.99 -11.19 9.74
C ASN A 61 -3.19 -10.22 9.55
N PRO A 62 -4.39 -10.49 10.08
CA PRO A 62 -5.53 -9.58 9.94
C PRO A 62 -5.25 -8.16 10.46
N ARG A 63 -4.49 -8.02 11.55
CA ARG A 63 -4.12 -6.72 12.13
C ARG A 63 -3.12 -5.95 11.27
N TRP A 64 -2.21 -6.64 10.57
CA TRP A 64 -1.35 -6.05 9.55
C TRP A 64 -2.18 -5.35 8.46
N SER A 65 -3.27 -5.99 8.04
CA SER A 65 -4.17 -5.46 7.01
C SER A 65 -4.91 -4.21 7.49
N THR A 66 -5.26 -4.16 8.78
CA THR A 66 -5.80 -2.95 9.45
C THR A 66 -4.75 -1.85 9.56
N ALA A 67 -3.53 -2.17 10.01
CA ALA A 67 -2.43 -1.21 10.14
C ALA A 67 -2.11 -0.54 8.79
N ARG A 68 -2.03 -1.34 7.71
CA ARG A 68 -1.82 -0.84 6.35
C ARG A 68 -2.89 0.18 5.94
N SER A 69 -4.17 -0.16 6.10
CA SER A 69 -5.29 0.71 5.73
C SER A 69 -5.33 1.98 6.56
N THR A 70 -5.03 1.89 7.86
CA THR A 70 -4.95 3.04 8.76
C THR A 70 -3.81 3.97 8.37
N ALA A 71 -2.62 3.44 8.08
CA ALA A 71 -1.47 4.23 7.65
C ALA A 71 -1.74 4.97 6.32
N ALA A 72 -2.37 4.30 5.35
CA ALA A 72 -2.82 4.93 4.11
C ALA A 72 -3.87 6.02 4.36
N ALA A 73 -4.83 5.78 5.26
CA ALA A 73 -5.83 6.77 5.61
C ALA A 73 -5.24 7.99 6.33
N LEU A 74 -4.26 7.82 7.22
CA LEU A 74 -3.52 8.92 7.85
C LEU A 74 -2.75 9.74 6.81
N THR A 75 -2.13 9.06 5.84
CA THR A 75 -1.46 9.70 4.70
C THR A 75 -2.41 10.57 3.88
N ARG A 76 -3.65 10.11 3.64
CA ARG A 76 -4.69 10.92 2.99
C ARG A 76 -5.02 12.20 3.77
N LEU A 77 -4.92 12.14 5.10
CA LEU A 77 -5.16 13.26 6.00
C LEU A 77 -3.92 14.14 6.22
N GLY A 78 -2.85 13.91 5.46
CA GLY A 78 -1.62 14.71 5.46
C GLY A 78 -0.53 14.19 6.40
N ASP A 79 -0.77 13.09 7.11
CA ASP A 79 0.20 12.50 8.03
C ASP A 79 0.87 11.27 7.40
N ARG A 80 2.10 11.47 6.88
CA ARG A 80 2.84 10.45 6.13
C ARG A 80 3.70 9.54 7.01
N GLU A 81 4.01 9.96 8.23
CA GLU A 81 4.91 9.23 9.13
C GLU A 81 4.43 7.80 9.42
N PRO A 82 3.14 7.55 9.73
CA PRO A 82 2.63 6.20 9.94
C PRO A 82 2.82 5.27 8.75
N LEU A 83 2.76 5.79 7.51
CA LEU A 83 3.00 4.97 6.32
C LEU A 83 4.46 4.60 6.16
N MET A 84 5.37 5.53 6.45
CA MET A 84 6.80 5.25 6.44
C MET A 84 7.17 4.20 7.49
N GLU A 85 6.66 4.36 8.71
CA GLU A 85 6.86 3.40 9.80
C GLU A 85 6.27 2.02 9.48
N PHE A 86 5.07 1.97 8.91
CA PHE A 86 4.45 0.72 8.48
C PHE A 86 5.32 -0.04 7.47
N ILE A 87 5.85 0.66 6.45
CA ILE A 87 6.73 0.03 5.46
C ILE A 87 8.00 -0.50 6.15
N ASP A 88 8.64 0.30 6.99
CA ASP A 88 9.88 -0.09 7.67
C ASP A 88 9.72 -1.28 8.61
N ARG A 89 8.64 -1.29 9.40
CA ARG A 89 8.49 -2.24 10.51
C ARG A 89 7.68 -3.47 10.14
N SER A 90 6.81 -3.35 9.13
CA SER A 90 5.79 -4.37 8.85
C SER A 90 5.83 -4.92 7.43
N VAL A 91 6.59 -4.32 6.51
CA VAL A 91 6.67 -4.81 5.12
C VAL A 91 8.09 -5.19 4.75
N ALA A 92 9.01 -4.23 4.79
CA ALA A 92 10.36 -4.40 4.28
C ALA A 92 11.12 -5.52 5.00
N GLY A 93 11.72 -6.42 4.22
CA GLY A 93 12.53 -7.52 4.76
C GLY A 93 11.70 -8.68 5.31
N ASN A 94 10.39 -8.70 5.06
CA ASN A 94 9.52 -9.82 5.37
C ASN A 94 8.76 -10.29 4.12
N GLU A 95 9.18 -11.42 3.55
CA GLU A 95 8.62 -11.95 2.31
C GLU A 95 7.09 -12.17 2.36
N SER A 96 6.58 -12.65 3.50
CA SER A 96 5.13 -12.86 3.69
C SER A 96 4.36 -11.54 3.64
N ALA A 97 4.89 -10.48 4.24
CA ALA A 97 4.28 -9.16 4.22
C ALA A 97 4.44 -8.45 2.86
N GLU A 98 5.59 -8.60 2.20
CA GLU A 98 5.82 -8.08 0.85
C GLU A 98 4.83 -8.70 -0.15
N ARG A 99 4.68 -10.04 -0.10
CA ARG A 99 3.67 -10.76 -0.89
C ARG A 99 2.26 -10.29 -0.60
N ALA A 100 1.91 -10.10 0.68
CA ALA A 100 0.59 -9.59 1.04
C ALA A 100 0.32 -8.18 0.53
N ASN A 101 1.34 -7.31 0.53
CA ASN A 101 1.23 -5.98 -0.04
C ASN A 101 1.05 -6.01 -1.56
N LEU A 102 1.79 -6.88 -2.27
CA LEU A 102 1.63 -7.06 -3.71
C LEU A 102 0.26 -7.63 -4.07
N ASN A 103 -0.21 -8.65 -3.36
CA ASN A 103 -1.56 -9.20 -3.55
C ASN A 103 -2.65 -8.14 -3.31
N TYR A 104 -2.49 -7.26 -2.30
CA TYR A 104 -3.40 -6.13 -2.09
C TYR A 104 -3.50 -5.26 -3.34
N TRP A 105 -2.34 -4.83 -3.88
CA TRP A 105 -2.30 -3.99 -5.06
C TRP A 105 -2.86 -4.70 -6.28
N ALA A 106 -2.55 -5.99 -6.43
CA ALA A 106 -3.08 -6.82 -7.50
C ALA A 106 -4.61 -6.81 -7.51
N TYR A 107 -5.23 -6.96 -6.34
CA TYR A 107 -6.68 -6.87 -6.20
C TYR A 107 -7.21 -5.48 -6.56
N TRP A 108 -6.62 -4.41 -6.02
CA TRP A 108 -7.09 -3.05 -6.28
C TRP A 108 -6.92 -2.58 -7.72
N PHE A 109 -5.91 -3.06 -8.44
CA PHE A 109 -5.71 -2.76 -9.85
C PHE A 109 -6.37 -3.76 -10.80
N GLY A 110 -7.13 -4.72 -10.28
CA GLY A 110 -7.83 -5.74 -11.06
C GLY A 110 -6.91 -6.75 -11.76
N ALA A 111 -5.66 -6.88 -11.30
CA ALA A 111 -4.77 -7.98 -11.69
C ALA A 111 -5.22 -9.31 -11.09
N ILE A 112 -5.86 -9.29 -9.90
CA ILE A 112 -6.74 -10.36 -9.43
C ILE A 112 -8.16 -10.01 -9.89
N ARG A 113 -8.77 -10.87 -10.70
CA ARG A 113 -10.11 -10.62 -11.28
C ARG A 113 -11.25 -11.06 -10.35
N ASP A 114 -11.03 -12.12 -9.58
CA ASP A 114 -12.05 -12.67 -8.71
C ASP A 114 -12.27 -11.79 -7.48
N ALA A 115 -13.54 -11.53 -7.17
CA ALA A 115 -13.93 -10.85 -5.95
C ALA A 115 -13.42 -11.64 -4.72
N GLN A 116 -12.80 -10.93 -3.77
CA GLN A 116 -12.26 -11.54 -2.57
C GLN A 116 -13.16 -11.21 -1.36
N PRO A 117 -13.70 -12.21 -0.64
CA PRO A 117 -14.67 -11.98 0.44
C PRO A 117 -14.04 -11.38 1.71
N GLY A 118 -12.72 -11.35 1.80
CA GLY A 118 -11.97 -10.77 2.92
C GLY A 118 -10.48 -10.96 2.75
N ASP A 119 -9.65 -10.55 3.71
CA ASP A 119 -8.19 -10.39 3.51
C ASP A 119 -7.38 -11.67 3.38
N ARG A 120 -7.98 -12.84 3.53
CA ARG A 120 -7.25 -14.11 3.47
C ARG A 120 -6.56 -14.34 2.12
N PHE A 121 -7.02 -13.70 1.05
CA PHE A 121 -6.35 -13.79 -0.25
C PHE A 121 -4.93 -13.20 -0.23
N MET A 122 -4.66 -12.23 0.65
CA MET A 122 -3.40 -11.52 0.70
C MET A 122 -2.24 -12.46 1.06
N ARG A 123 -2.50 -13.52 1.83
CA ARG A 123 -1.47 -14.50 2.22
C ARG A 123 -1.19 -15.56 1.16
N ARG A 124 -2.05 -15.68 0.14
CA ARG A 124 -1.93 -16.72 -0.89
C ARG A 124 -0.63 -16.53 -1.65
N GLU A 125 -0.07 -17.64 -2.14
CA GLU A 125 1.02 -17.57 -3.09
C GLU A 125 0.58 -16.77 -4.32
N ALA A 126 1.54 -16.11 -4.96
CA ALA A 126 1.35 -15.16 -6.05
C ALA A 126 0.83 -15.80 -7.36
N VAL A 127 0.20 -16.97 -7.29
CA VAL A 127 -0.29 -17.71 -8.45
C VAL A 127 -1.58 -17.07 -8.93
N GLY A 128 -1.59 -16.56 -10.17
CA GLY A 128 -2.83 -16.26 -10.90
C GLY A 128 -3.22 -14.79 -11.05
N TRP A 129 -2.33 -13.83 -10.76
CA TRP A 129 -2.58 -12.42 -11.06
C TRP A 129 -1.69 -11.91 -12.20
N ASP A 130 -2.22 -10.99 -13.00
CA ASP A 130 -1.54 -10.41 -14.17
C ASP A 130 -0.44 -9.41 -13.75
N PRO A 131 0.85 -9.76 -13.88
CA PRO A 131 1.94 -8.94 -13.36
C PRO A 131 2.22 -7.71 -14.22
N VAL A 132 1.85 -7.73 -15.51
CA VAL A 132 1.95 -6.55 -16.40
C VAL A 132 0.88 -5.53 -15.99
N ARG A 133 -0.35 -5.99 -15.71
CA ARG A 133 -1.41 -5.12 -15.18
C ARG A 133 -1.05 -4.54 -13.83
N LEU A 134 -0.43 -5.31 -12.93
CA LEU A 134 0.09 -4.73 -11.69
C LEU A 134 1.10 -3.63 -11.99
N LEU A 135 2.13 -3.92 -12.79
CA LEU A 135 3.20 -2.96 -13.07
C LEU A 135 2.61 -1.65 -13.60
N HIS A 136 1.65 -1.74 -14.52
CA HIS A 136 0.93 -0.58 -15.03
C HIS A 136 0.18 0.19 -13.93
N GLY A 137 -0.56 -0.51 -13.07
CA GLY A 137 -1.28 0.11 -11.94
C GLY A 137 -0.34 0.83 -10.96
N LEU A 138 0.79 0.20 -10.62
CA LEU A 138 1.79 0.79 -9.72
C LEU A 138 2.49 2.00 -10.35
N ALA A 139 2.90 1.92 -11.61
CA ALA A 139 3.54 3.02 -12.32
C ALA A 139 2.58 4.22 -12.47
N SER A 140 1.31 3.94 -12.82
CA SER A 140 0.27 4.97 -12.90
C SER A 140 -0.01 5.60 -11.53
N GLY A 141 -0.13 4.79 -10.48
CA GLY A 141 -0.38 5.25 -9.12
C GLY A 141 0.75 6.10 -8.55
N LEU A 142 2.01 5.78 -8.86
CA LEU A 142 3.17 6.59 -8.48
C LEU A 142 3.05 8.04 -8.98
N HIS A 143 2.53 8.22 -10.20
CA HIS A 143 2.29 9.53 -10.79
C HIS A 143 1.06 10.23 -10.20
N GLN A 144 -0.06 9.51 -10.10
CA GLN A 144 -1.37 10.11 -9.77
C GLN A 144 -1.57 10.37 -8.28
N ALA A 145 -0.86 9.65 -7.41
CA ALA A 145 -1.11 9.69 -5.96
C ALA A 145 0.19 9.92 -5.17
N PRO A 146 0.81 11.12 -5.30
CA PRO A 146 2.13 11.43 -4.75
C PRO A 146 2.20 11.38 -3.22
N ALA A 147 1.06 11.38 -2.52
CA ALA A 147 1.00 11.20 -1.08
C ALA A 147 1.46 9.79 -0.64
N TYR A 148 1.31 8.77 -1.51
CA TYR A 148 1.67 7.38 -1.23
C TYR A 148 2.94 6.93 -1.95
N ARG A 149 3.77 7.90 -2.38
CA ARG A 149 4.93 7.67 -3.23
C ARG A 149 5.83 6.57 -2.70
N GLU A 150 6.12 6.59 -1.40
CA GLU A 150 7.00 5.63 -0.73
C GLU A 150 6.44 4.20 -0.82
N LEU A 151 5.13 4.03 -0.69
CA LEU A 151 4.49 2.73 -0.82
C LEU A 151 4.50 2.23 -2.26
N TYR A 152 4.29 3.13 -3.24
CA TYR A 152 4.42 2.78 -4.66
C TYR A 152 5.83 2.39 -5.04
N VAL A 153 6.83 3.18 -4.62
CA VAL A 153 8.25 2.88 -4.86
C VAL A 153 8.64 1.53 -4.28
N HIS A 154 8.26 1.26 -3.02
CA HIS A 154 8.54 -0.03 -2.38
C HIS A 154 7.87 -1.19 -3.13
N SER A 155 6.63 -1.02 -3.57
CA SER A 155 5.89 -2.05 -4.30
C SER A 155 6.44 -2.29 -5.71
N LEU A 156 6.90 -1.23 -6.41
CA LEU A 156 7.58 -1.32 -7.69
C LEU A 156 8.92 -2.05 -7.56
N TRP A 157 9.69 -1.71 -6.52
CA TRP A 157 10.93 -2.40 -6.20
C TRP A 157 10.69 -3.90 -5.96
N ALA A 158 9.71 -4.26 -5.13
CA ALA A 158 9.39 -5.65 -4.82
C ALA A 158 8.97 -6.43 -6.08
N VAL A 159 8.07 -5.88 -6.92
CA VAL A 159 7.60 -6.59 -8.11
C VAL A 159 8.70 -6.73 -9.17
N LEU A 160 9.50 -5.68 -9.43
CA LEU A 160 10.52 -5.69 -10.48
C LEU A 160 11.76 -6.51 -10.10
N THR A 161 12.11 -6.58 -8.82
CA THR A 161 13.24 -7.42 -8.38
C THR A 161 12.90 -8.90 -8.42
N THR A 162 11.62 -9.26 -8.21
CA THR A 162 11.14 -10.65 -8.34
C THR A 162 10.81 -11.02 -9.79
N ASN A 163 10.32 -10.07 -10.59
CA ASN A 163 9.91 -10.29 -11.98
C ASN A 163 10.74 -9.43 -12.93
N ARG A 164 12.04 -9.70 -13.02
CA ARG A 164 12.99 -8.93 -13.84
C ARG A 164 12.68 -8.94 -15.34
N TRP A 165 11.85 -9.86 -15.81
CA TRP A 165 11.40 -9.94 -17.21
C TRP A 165 10.33 -8.90 -17.57
N LEU A 166 9.67 -8.27 -16.57
CA LEU A 166 8.55 -7.36 -16.82
C LEU A 166 8.87 -6.15 -17.73
N PRO A 167 10.06 -5.52 -17.64
CA PRO A 167 10.39 -4.43 -18.55
C PRO A 167 10.38 -4.86 -20.03
N GLN A 168 10.79 -6.09 -20.32
CA GLN A 168 10.78 -6.64 -21.68
C GLN A 168 9.35 -6.92 -22.18
N ALA A 169 8.46 -7.34 -21.27
CA ALA A 169 7.06 -7.58 -21.59
C ALA A 169 6.24 -6.28 -21.79
N ALA A 170 6.72 -5.15 -21.27
CA ALA A 170 6.05 -3.85 -21.38
C ALA A 170 7.05 -2.69 -21.60
N PRO A 171 7.76 -2.65 -22.75
CA PRO A 171 8.89 -1.75 -22.96
C PRO A 171 8.52 -0.26 -22.89
N ALA A 172 7.41 0.14 -23.52
CA ALA A 172 6.95 1.53 -23.47
C ALA A 172 6.61 2.00 -22.04
N LEU A 173 6.04 1.10 -21.23
CA LEU A 173 5.77 1.38 -19.81
C LEU A 173 7.07 1.48 -19.00
N ALA A 174 8.01 0.58 -19.26
CA ALA A 174 9.32 0.58 -18.62
C ALA A 174 10.09 1.88 -18.91
N ASP A 175 10.04 2.36 -20.15
CA ASP A 175 10.69 3.61 -20.55
C ASP A 175 10.09 4.84 -19.86
N SER A 176 8.76 4.92 -19.83
CA SER A 176 8.05 5.98 -19.11
C SER A 176 8.38 5.97 -17.62
N LEU A 177 8.38 4.78 -17.00
CA LEU A 177 8.71 4.62 -15.58
C LEU A 177 10.17 4.97 -15.28
N ALA A 178 11.11 4.59 -16.15
CA ALA A 178 12.53 4.91 -15.99
C ALA A 178 12.75 6.43 -16.03
N ALA A 179 12.16 7.11 -17.00
CA ALA A 179 12.23 8.58 -17.10
C ALA A 179 11.63 9.26 -15.85
N HIS A 180 10.51 8.74 -15.34
CA HIS A 180 9.90 9.28 -14.11
C HIS A 180 10.76 9.01 -12.86
N ALA A 181 11.41 7.84 -12.78
CA ALA A 181 12.30 7.50 -11.68
C ALA A 181 13.50 8.46 -11.59
N VAL A 182 14.10 8.84 -12.72
CA VAL A 182 15.17 9.86 -12.77
C VAL A 182 14.68 11.19 -12.18
N GLN A 183 13.54 11.70 -12.66
CA GLN A 183 12.96 12.96 -12.16
C GLN A 183 12.71 12.94 -10.65
N LEU A 184 12.27 11.80 -10.11
CA LEU A 184 12.02 11.63 -8.68
C LEU A 184 13.32 11.57 -7.86
N LEU A 185 14.36 10.93 -8.39
CA LEU A 185 15.69 10.87 -7.74
C LEU A 185 16.36 12.25 -7.67
N ASP A 186 16.19 13.07 -8.70
CA ASP A 186 16.78 14.41 -8.80
C ASP A 186 16.11 15.44 -7.89
N ARG A 187 14.77 15.40 -7.78
CA ARG A 187 13.98 16.41 -7.03
C ARG A 187 14.17 16.40 -5.51
N GLY A 188 14.90 15.44 -4.94
CA GLY A 188 15.10 15.34 -3.50
C GLY A 188 13.81 15.00 -2.73
N GLY A 189 13.86 15.08 -1.39
CA GLY A 189 12.68 14.90 -0.52
C GLY A 189 12.12 13.48 -0.43
N ILE A 190 12.86 12.47 -0.91
CA ILE A 190 12.51 11.05 -0.77
C ILE A 190 13.33 10.48 0.40
N PRO A 191 12.71 9.74 1.35
CA PRO A 191 13.43 9.06 2.42
C PRO A 191 14.52 8.12 1.89
N ARG A 192 15.59 7.92 2.69
CA ARG A 192 16.78 7.15 2.28
C ARG A 192 16.45 5.75 1.74
N ARG A 193 15.51 5.03 2.38
CA ARG A 193 15.05 3.71 1.93
C ARG A 193 14.40 3.77 0.55
N ALA A 194 13.38 4.62 0.40
CA ALA A 194 12.68 4.78 -0.86
C ALA A 194 13.62 5.27 -1.98
N ARG A 195 14.63 6.10 -1.68
CA ARG A 195 15.66 6.47 -2.66
C ARG A 195 16.46 5.25 -3.13
N ARG A 196 16.90 4.37 -2.22
CA ARG A 196 17.62 3.13 -2.58
C ARG A 196 16.75 2.19 -3.43
N GLU A 197 15.50 1.99 -3.04
CA GLU A 197 14.53 1.16 -3.76
C GLU A 197 14.27 1.72 -5.16
N LEU A 198 14.08 3.03 -5.29
CA LEU A 198 13.87 3.70 -6.57
C LEU A 198 15.11 3.63 -7.48
N SER A 199 16.32 3.74 -6.92
CA SER A 199 17.55 3.52 -7.68
C SER A 199 17.65 2.08 -8.20
N ALA A 200 17.27 1.08 -7.39
CA ALA A 200 17.23 -0.30 -7.83
C ALA A 200 16.16 -0.55 -8.91
N VAL A 201 15.00 0.09 -8.80
CA VAL A 201 13.97 0.09 -9.86
C VAL A 201 14.54 0.64 -11.16
N HIS A 202 15.15 1.83 -11.11
CA HIS A 202 15.77 2.45 -12.29
C HIS A 202 16.83 1.55 -12.93
N TYR A 203 17.64 0.88 -12.11
CA TYR A 203 18.64 -0.07 -12.59
C TYR A 203 18.01 -1.27 -13.33
N VAL A 204 17.01 -1.93 -12.74
CA VAL A 204 16.33 -3.08 -13.37
C VAL A 204 15.65 -2.67 -14.68
N LEU A 205 15.08 -1.47 -14.75
CA LEU A 205 14.48 -0.93 -15.98
C LEU A 205 15.54 -0.71 -17.07
N GLY A 206 16.75 -0.25 -16.72
CA GLY A 206 17.84 -0.03 -17.65
C GLY A 206 18.53 -1.32 -18.13
N GLU A 207 18.71 -2.30 -17.24
CA GLU A 207 19.33 -3.61 -17.57
C GLU A 207 18.55 -4.37 -18.66
N ASN A 208 17.24 -4.12 -18.76
CA ASN A 208 16.34 -4.81 -19.67
C ASN A 208 16.00 -4.02 -20.95
N ARG A 209 16.74 -2.94 -21.24
CA ARG A 209 16.70 -2.24 -22.54
C ARG A 209 17.70 -2.93 -23.48
N ALA A 210 17.19 -3.81 -24.34
CA ALA A 210 17.91 -4.35 -25.49
C ALA A 210 17.67 -3.46 -26.71
#